data_AF-A0A8C4KFC5-F1
#
_entry.id   AF-A0A8C4KFC5-F1
#
_cell.length_a   1.000
_cell.length_b   1.000
_cell.length_c   1.000
_cell.angle_alpha   90.00
_cell.angle_beta   90.00
_cell.angle_gamma   90.00
#
_symmetry.space_group_name_H-M   'P 1'
#
loop_
_entity.id
_entity.type
_entity.pdbx_description
1 polymer ?
#
loop_
_entity_poly.entity_id
_entity_poly.type
_entity_poly.pdbx_seq_one_letter_code
_entity_poly.pdbx_strand_id
1 'polypeptide(L)'
;MAELTDAELRRELMALGYRPGPITDTTRKVYAKKLNCLRAEVAAAKRRGRGAPPSPARPPRQEEEEGGPAAGGRPPAARWGAAGQGGGALRDGPGSPSRRGLAAGLGDGSRVPSTSSWWDTSFCQAQQKEIIMNMLHELYNYLSIQAGNFECGNPENLKSKCIWVGEARDHVMNVTASSPQKFEAALEWILKSSRDLGIWLKGRDPYEPVTTVEEVVCLESAHPQMGLGCRFRRAMITAIMNLFLFFWGLITLWGILIFLKYRWRKMAEEEQAMYEMVKKIIAVVQDHYKEWERNLERYPYVGILHVRDSLIPPQSRKKMKRIWDRAVEFLASNESRIQTESHRVAGEDMLVWRWTQPSYLSDSEH
;
A
#
# COMPACT_ATOMS: atom_id res chain seq x y z
N MET A 1 -23.55 -61.54 2.92
CA MET A 1 -22.18 -61.03 3.20
C MET A 1 -21.68 -61.83 4.40
N ALA A 2 -20.51 -62.46 4.31
CA ALA A 2 -19.98 -63.24 5.44
C ALA A 2 -19.76 -62.30 6.63
N GLU A 3 -20.38 -62.59 7.77
CA GLU A 3 -20.19 -61.81 9.00
C GLU A 3 -18.81 -62.15 9.58
N LEU A 4 -17.83 -61.25 9.43
CA LEU A 4 -16.52 -61.42 10.08
C LEU A 4 -16.68 -61.39 11.60
N THR A 5 -15.94 -62.27 12.28
CA THR A 5 -15.85 -62.23 13.75
C THR A 5 -15.04 -61.02 14.21
N ASP A 6 -15.22 -60.56 15.45
CA ASP A 6 -14.51 -59.38 15.98
C ASP A 6 -12.98 -59.54 15.93
N ALA A 7 -12.49 -60.75 16.17
CA ALA A 7 -11.06 -61.06 16.10
C ALA A 7 -10.51 -60.95 14.67
N GLU A 8 -11.31 -61.33 13.67
CA GLU A 8 -10.94 -61.22 12.25
C GLU A 8 -11.03 -59.77 11.77
N LEU A 9 -12.10 -59.06 12.15
CA LEU A 9 -12.26 -57.63 11.86
C LEU A 9 -11.08 -56.82 12.41
N ARG A 10 -10.63 -57.13 13.64
CA ARG A 10 -9.46 -56.50 14.25
C ARG A 10 -8.18 -56.79 13.47
N ARG A 11 -7.94 -58.06 13.12
CA ARG A 11 -6.75 -58.50 12.38
C ARG A 11 -6.65 -57.82 11.02
N GLU A 12 -7.76 -57.77 10.30
CA GLU A 12 -7.81 -57.15 8.98
C GLU A 12 -7.61 -55.64 9.01
N LEU A 13 -8.22 -54.95 9.98
CA LEU A 13 -7.97 -53.53 10.18
C LEU A 13 -6.49 -53.26 10.50
N MET A 14 -5.88 -54.09 11.34
CA MET A 14 -4.45 -53.98 11.66
C MET A 14 -3.56 -54.30 10.45
N ALA A 15 -3.93 -55.28 9.62
CA ALA A 15 -3.21 -55.60 8.38
C ALA A 15 -3.22 -54.45 7.37
N LEU A 16 -4.28 -53.64 7.37
CA LEU A 16 -4.40 -52.42 6.56
C LEU A 16 -3.84 -51.17 7.27
N GLY A 17 -3.12 -51.34 8.38
CA GLY A 17 -2.42 -50.26 9.08
C GLY A 17 -3.26 -49.45 10.06
N TYR A 18 -4.49 -49.88 10.38
CA TYR A 18 -5.36 -49.22 11.36
C TYR A 18 -5.41 -50.00 12.69
N ARG A 19 -5.13 -49.34 13.81
CA ARG A 19 -5.21 -49.96 15.15
C ARG A 19 -6.56 -49.64 15.82
N PRO A 20 -7.56 -50.54 15.75
CA PRO A 20 -8.85 -50.33 16.40
C PRO A 20 -8.72 -50.47 17.92
N GLY A 21 -9.56 -49.71 18.64
CA GLY A 21 -9.80 -49.87 20.08
C GLY A 21 -10.66 -51.11 20.39
N PRO A 22 -11.33 -51.17 21.56
CA PRO A 22 -12.20 -52.30 21.90
C PRO A 22 -13.35 -52.43 20.87
N ILE A 23 -13.47 -53.62 20.28
CA ILE A 23 -14.56 -53.95 19.36
C ILE A 23 -15.68 -54.57 20.18
N THR A 24 -16.75 -53.81 20.35
CA THR A 24 -17.99 -54.18 21.04
C THR A 24 -19.14 -54.11 20.06
N ASP A 25 -20.32 -54.65 20.40
CA ASP A 25 -21.48 -54.67 19.50
C ASP A 25 -21.87 -53.27 18.99
N THR A 26 -21.63 -52.24 19.80
CA THR A 26 -21.88 -50.83 19.48
C THR A 26 -20.85 -50.24 18.49
N THR A 27 -19.60 -50.69 18.50
CA THR A 27 -18.52 -50.17 17.64
C THR A 27 -18.23 -51.04 16.42
N ARG A 28 -18.65 -52.31 16.43
CA ARG A 28 -18.46 -53.30 15.36
C ARG A 28 -18.91 -52.78 13.99
N LYS A 29 -20.09 -52.13 13.92
CA LYS A 29 -20.63 -51.57 12.66
C LYS A 29 -19.75 -50.47 12.08
N VAL A 30 -19.12 -49.64 12.93
CA VAL A 30 -18.22 -48.56 12.50
C VAL A 30 -16.92 -49.14 11.97
N TYR A 31 -16.35 -50.12 12.66
CA TYR A 31 -15.12 -50.80 12.24
C TYR A 31 -15.30 -51.62 10.96
N ALA A 32 -16.44 -52.29 10.78
CA ALA A 32 -16.76 -53.01 9.55
C ALA A 32 -16.82 -52.05 8.34
N LYS A 33 -17.41 -50.86 8.51
CA LYS A 33 -17.44 -49.83 7.46
C LYS A 33 -16.04 -49.29 7.16
N LYS A 34 -15.26 -49.00 8.20
CA LYS A 34 -13.87 -48.56 8.07
C LYS A 34 -13.02 -49.58 7.30
N LEU A 35 -13.20 -50.87 7.57
CA LEU A 35 -12.51 -51.94 6.86
C LEU A 35 -12.84 -51.93 5.36
N ASN A 36 -14.13 -51.79 5.02
CA ASN A 36 -14.56 -51.70 3.63
C ASN A 36 -13.97 -50.46 2.92
N CYS A 37 -13.86 -49.32 3.61
CA CYS A 37 -13.18 -48.14 3.08
C CYS A 37 -11.71 -48.44 2.74
N LEU A 38 -10.97 -49.03 3.69
CA LEU A 38 -9.54 -49.32 3.51
C LEU A 38 -9.31 -50.36 2.41
N ARG A 39 -10.17 -51.40 2.32
CA ARG A 39 -10.11 -52.39 1.24
C ARG A 39 -10.38 -51.76 -0.13
N ALA A 40 -11.34 -50.84 -0.23
CA ALA A 40 -11.63 -50.11 -1.47
C ALA A 40 -10.47 -49.19 -1.89
N GLU A 41 -9.82 -48.54 -0.93
CA GLU A 41 -8.64 -47.71 -1.15
C GLU A 41 -7.45 -48.53 -1.68
N VAL A 42 -7.15 -49.67 -1.05
CA VAL A 42 -6.10 -50.60 -1.51
C VAL A 42 -6.42 -51.15 -2.90
N ALA A 43 -7.69 -51.47 -3.18
CA ALA A 43 -8.13 -51.92 -4.50
C ALA A 43 -7.97 -50.83 -5.58
N ALA A 44 -8.27 -49.57 -5.25
CA ALA A 44 -8.08 -48.44 -6.15
C ALA A 44 -6.60 -48.14 -6.42
N ALA A 45 -5.75 -48.20 -5.38
CA ALA A 45 -4.30 -48.05 -5.51
C ALA A 45 -3.70 -49.16 -6.40
N LYS A 46 -4.15 -50.41 -6.24
CA LYS A 46 -3.71 -51.54 -7.07
C LYS A 46 -4.10 -51.39 -8.55
N ARG A 47 -5.21 -50.72 -8.86
CA ARG A 47 -5.62 -50.42 -10.25
C ARG A 47 -4.75 -49.34 -10.88
N ARG A 48 -4.35 -48.31 -10.12
CA ARG A 48 -3.45 -47.25 -10.60
C ARG A 48 -2.04 -47.77 -10.90
N GLY A 49 -1.56 -48.77 -10.15
CA GLY A 49 -0.25 -49.40 -10.39
C GLY A 49 -0.20 -50.42 -11.55
N ARG A 50 -1.32 -50.71 -12.23
CA ARG A 50 -1.41 -51.77 -13.27
C ARG A 50 -1.88 -51.25 -14.63
N GLY A 51 -1.68 -49.96 -14.90
CA GLY A 51 -1.90 -49.37 -16.23
C GLY A 51 -0.74 -49.69 -17.17
N ALA A 52 -1.02 -50.41 -18.26
CA ALA A 52 -0.12 -50.66 -19.38
C ALA A 52 0.34 -49.34 -20.04
N PRO A 53 1.53 -49.32 -20.69
CA PRO A 53 2.06 -48.11 -21.33
C PRO A 53 1.17 -47.65 -22.50
N PRO A 54 1.12 -46.34 -22.80
CA PRO A 54 0.35 -45.85 -23.94
C PRO A 54 1.00 -46.33 -25.24
N SER A 55 0.23 -47.05 -26.07
CA SER A 55 0.62 -47.33 -27.46
C SER A 55 0.35 -46.09 -28.34
N PRO A 56 1.15 -45.89 -29.39
CA PRO A 56 1.19 -44.64 -30.15
C PRO A 56 -0.05 -44.50 -31.04
N ALA A 57 -0.80 -43.42 -30.86
CA ALA A 57 -1.87 -43.05 -31.77
C ALA A 57 -1.27 -42.48 -33.07
N ARG A 58 -1.75 -43.07 -34.17
CA ARG A 58 -1.56 -42.74 -35.59
C ARG A 58 -1.80 -41.24 -35.90
N PRO A 59 -1.01 -40.60 -36.77
CA PRO A 59 -1.21 -39.19 -37.11
C PRO A 59 -2.39 -39.01 -38.08
N PRO A 60 -3.16 -37.91 -38.01
CA PRO A 60 -4.06 -37.51 -39.08
C PRO A 60 -3.28 -36.86 -40.24
N ARG A 61 -3.81 -37.04 -41.44
CA ARG A 61 -3.31 -36.54 -42.73
C ARG A 61 -3.38 -35.01 -42.83
N GLN A 62 -2.48 -34.52 -43.68
CA GLN A 62 -2.35 -33.16 -44.20
C GLN A 62 -3.66 -32.57 -44.73
N GLU A 63 -3.90 -31.30 -44.40
CA GLU A 63 -4.44 -30.33 -45.34
C GLU A 63 -3.39 -29.21 -45.45
N GLU A 64 -2.77 -29.10 -46.63
CA GLU A 64 -1.97 -27.96 -47.04
C GLU A 64 -2.90 -26.96 -47.75
N GLU A 65 -2.88 -25.69 -47.33
CA GLU A 65 -2.91 -24.59 -48.28
C GLU A 65 -2.09 -23.40 -47.74
N GLU A 66 -1.28 -22.85 -48.64
CA GLU A 66 -0.14 -21.96 -48.41
C GLU A 66 -0.50 -20.50 -48.04
N GLY A 67 0.49 -19.80 -47.43
CA GLY A 67 0.86 -18.47 -47.97
C GLY A 67 1.13 -17.32 -46.99
N GLY A 68 2.37 -17.21 -46.51
CA GLY A 68 3.08 -15.90 -46.43
C GLY A 68 3.18 -15.17 -45.06
N PRO A 69 4.22 -14.34 -44.83
CA PRO A 69 4.90 -14.28 -43.54
C PRO A 69 4.87 -12.93 -42.78
N ALA A 70 5.13 -13.06 -41.47
CA ALA A 70 5.87 -12.16 -40.56
C ALA A 70 5.59 -10.64 -40.53
N ALA A 71 5.19 -10.13 -39.36
CA ALA A 71 5.98 -9.19 -38.55
C ALA A 71 5.18 -8.58 -37.37
N GLY A 72 5.82 -8.53 -36.19
CA GLY A 72 5.84 -7.31 -35.37
C GLY A 72 4.75 -7.08 -34.31
N GLY A 73 5.16 -7.23 -33.04
CA GLY A 73 5.08 -6.09 -32.11
C GLY A 73 3.95 -6.03 -31.07
N ARG A 74 4.41 -6.16 -29.80
CA ARG A 74 3.92 -5.53 -28.55
C ARG A 74 2.66 -6.07 -27.85
N PRO A 75 2.68 -6.16 -26.50
CA PRO A 75 1.52 -6.55 -25.70
C PRO A 75 0.67 -5.33 -25.32
N PRO A 76 -0.64 -5.48 -25.01
CA PRO A 76 -1.36 -4.45 -24.30
C PRO A 76 -1.44 -4.73 -22.81
N ALA A 77 -1.17 -3.66 -22.09
CA ALA A 77 -1.28 -3.45 -20.67
C ALA A 77 -2.64 -3.84 -20.08
N ALA A 78 -2.58 -4.22 -18.80
CA ALA A 78 -3.69 -4.22 -17.87
C ALA A 78 -4.41 -2.87 -17.87
N ARG A 79 -5.75 -2.91 -17.98
CA ARG A 79 -6.62 -1.76 -17.68
C ARG A 79 -7.63 -2.19 -16.63
N TRP A 80 -7.45 -1.63 -15.44
CA TRP A 80 -8.46 -1.60 -14.39
C TRP A 80 -9.65 -0.77 -14.87
N GLY A 81 -10.85 -1.32 -14.74
CA GLY A 81 -12.11 -0.66 -15.07
C GLY A 81 -13.16 -1.02 -14.04
N ALA A 82 -13.42 -0.06 -13.13
CA ALA A 82 -14.54 -0.07 -12.23
C ALA A 82 -15.85 0.23 -13.00
N ALA A 83 -16.90 -0.53 -12.70
CA ALA A 83 -18.31 -0.18 -12.86
C ALA A 83 -19.09 -1.22 -12.01
N GLY A 84 -19.89 -0.85 -11.01
CA GLY A 84 -21.01 0.08 -11.11
C GLY A 84 -22.25 -0.73 -11.51
N GLN A 85 -22.98 -1.28 -10.55
CA GLN A 85 -24.28 -1.89 -10.79
C GLN A 85 -25.31 -1.34 -9.81
N GLY A 86 -26.23 -0.56 -10.38
CA GLY A 86 -27.47 -0.11 -9.78
C GLY A 86 -28.53 -1.21 -9.76
N GLY A 87 -29.58 -0.93 -9.00
CA GLY A 87 -30.65 -1.86 -8.64
C GLY A 87 -31.80 -1.99 -9.64
N GLY A 88 -32.81 -2.74 -9.17
CA GLY A 88 -34.10 -2.99 -9.83
C GLY A 88 -34.40 -4.50 -9.79
N ALA A 89 -35.10 -5.02 -8.76
CA ALA A 89 -36.58 -5.11 -8.68
C ALA A 89 -37.11 -6.19 -9.66
N LEU A 90 -38.04 -7.10 -9.38
CA LEU A 90 -38.93 -7.46 -8.26
C LEU A 90 -39.72 -8.71 -8.74
N ARG A 91 -40.27 -9.52 -7.81
CA ARG A 91 -41.39 -10.50 -7.96
C ARG A 91 -41.10 -11.81 -8.71
N ASP A 92 -41.65 -12.97 -8.37
CA ASP A 92 -42.58 -13.46 -7.35
C ASP A 92 -42.33 -14.99 -7.25
N GLY A 93 -42.50 -15.61 -6.07
CA GLY A 93 -42.76 -17.06 -5.97
C GLY A 93 -44.28 -17.34 -5.98
N PRO A 94 -44.75 -18.51 -5.54
CA PRO A 94 -44.17 -19.86 -5.57
C PRO A 94 -45.15 -20.88 -6.22
N GLY A 95 -44.68 -22.08 -6.60
CA GLY A 95 -45.61 -23.12 -7.07
C GLY A 95 -44.97 -24.45 -7.46
N SER A 96 -45.06 -25.43 -6.56
CA SER A 96 -45.17 -26.85 -6.87
C SER A 96 -46.47 -27.33 -6.22
N PRO A 97 -47.02 -28.54 -6.46
CA PRO A 97 -46.65 -29.61 -7.42
C PRO A 97 -47.87 -30.12 -8.24
N SER A 98 -47.68 -30.95 -9.29
CA SER A 98 -48.55 -32.14 -9.46
C SER A 98 -48.07 -33.13 -10.53
N ARG A 99 -48.40 -34.39 -10.23
CA ARG A 99 -48.16 -35.65 -10.94
C ARG A 99 -48.92 -35.77 -12.26
N ARG A 100 -48.31 -36.48 -13.22
CA ARG A 100 -48.84 -37.55 -14.12
C ARG A 100 -47.78 -37.76 -15.23
N GLY A 101 -47.42 -38.95 -15.69
CA GLY A 101 -47.95 -40.29 -15.47
C GLY A 101 -46.93 -41.35 -15.92
N LEU A 102 -47.26 -42.59 -15.59
CA LEU A 102 -46.53 -43.79 -15.97
C LEU A 102 -46.56 -44.01 -17.49
N ALA A 103 -45.42 -44.41 -18.06
CA ALA A 103 -45.37 -45.31 -19.20
C ALA A 103 -44.21 -46.28 -18.99
N ALA A 104 -44.52 -47.56 -19.03
CA ALA A 104 -43.61 -48.68 -18.84
C ALA A 104 -42.76 -48.93 -20.10
N GLY A 105 -41.49 -49.22 -19.91
CA GLY A 105 -40.58 -49.78 -20.91
C GLY A 105 -39.65 -50.77 -20.20
N LEU A 106 -39.80 -52.05 -20.52
CA LEU A 106 -39.01 -53.16 -20.02
C LEU A 106 -37.61 -53.18 -20.65
N GLY A 107 -36.61 -53.51 -19.82
CA GLY A 107 -35.38 -54.19 -20.24
C GLY A 107 -34.10 -53.35 -20.22
N ASP A 108 -33.38 -53.34 -19.09
CA ASP A 108 -32.02 -53.86 -19.01
C ASP A 108 -31.58 -53.97 -17.54
N GLY A 109 -30.88 -55.05 -17.20
CA GLY A 109 -30.50 -55.46 -15.85
C GLY A 109 -29.45 -54.56 -15.21
N SER A 110 -29.86 -53.39 -14.73
CA SER A 110 -29.02 -52.56 -13.87
C SER A 110 -29.25 -52.94 -12.41
N ARG A 111 -28.28 -53.65 -11.83
CA ARG A 111 -28.11 -53.87 -10.40
C ARG A 111 -28.18 -52.51 -9.68
N VAL A 112 -29.34 -52.21 -9.09
CA VAL A 112 -29.53 -51.06 -8.20
C VAL A 112 -28.50 -51.17 -7.07
N PRO A 113 -27.64 -50.15 -6.82
CA PRO A 113 -26.77 -50.18 -5.66
C PRO A 113 -27.67 -50.14 -4.44
N SER A 114 -27.56 -51.17 -3.59
CA SER A 114 -28.11 -51.18 -2.23
C SER A 114 -27.90 -49.80 -1.61
N THR A 115 -28.95 -49.22 -1.03
CA THR A 115 -28.91 -47.91 -0.38
C THR A 115 -27.83 -47.83 0.69
N SER A 116 -27.32 -48.95 1.21
CA SER A 116 -26.15 -49.03 2.11
C SER A 116 -24.82 -48.53 1.50
N SER A 117 -24.66 -48.61 0.17
CA SER A 117 -23.40 -48.28 -0.52
C SER A 117 -23.10 -46.78 -0.55
N TRP A 118 -24.13 -45.93 -0.65
CA TRP A 118 -23.98 -44.47 -0.69
C TRP A 118 -23.49 -43.88 0.65
N TRP A 119 -24.01 -44.38 1.78
CA TRP A 119 -23.57 -43.96 3.11
C TRP A 119 -22.17 -44.49 3.48
N ASP A 120 -21.79 -45.64 2.93
CA ASP A 120 -20.45 -46.18 3.12
C ASP A 120 -19.43 -45.36 2.33
N THR A 121 -19.73 -44.94 1.09
CA THR A 121 -18.86 -44.01 0.33
C THR A 121 -18.75 -42.63 0.96
N SER A 122 -19.84 -42.08 1.52
CA SER A 122 -19.80 -40.76 2.15
C SER A 122 -19.00 -40.77 3.46
N PHE A 123 -19.06 -41.87 4.23
CA PHE A 123 -18.23 -42.06 5.42
C PHE A 123 -16.74 -42.15 5.07
N CYS A 124 -16.37 -42.94 4.04
CA CYS A 124 -14.98 -43.02 3.59
C CYS A 124 -14.45 -41.67 3.08
N GLN A 125 -15.28 -40.94 2.33
CA GLN A 125 -14.91 -39.63 1.80
C GLN A 125 -14.74 -38.58 2.90
N ALA A 126 -15.60 -38.62 3.94
CA ALA A 126 -15.48 -37.72 5.08
C ALA A 126 -14.16 -37.93 5.84
N GLN A 127 -13.78 -39.19 6.06
CA GLN A 127 -12.55 -39.49 6.80
C GLN A 127 -11.28 -39.18 6.00
N GLN A 128 -11.29 -39.41 4.69
CA GLN A 128 -10.19 -38.99 3.82
C GLN A 128 -10.05 -37.47 3.79
N LYS A 129 -11.19 -36.76 3.73
CA LYS A 129 -11.21 -35.31 3.79
C LYS A 129 -10.62 -34.80 5.10
N GLU A 130 -10.90 -35.43 6.23
CA GLU A 130 -10.32 -35.07 7.53
C GLU A 130 -8.78 -35.17 7.54
N ILE A 131 -8.24 -36.27 7.03
CA ILE A 131 -6.78 -36.49 6.93
C ILE A 131 -6.14 -35.43 6.01
N ILE A 132 -6.76 -35.16 4.86
CA ILE A 132 -6.31 -34.12 3.92
C ILE A 132 -6.32 -32.75 4.60
N MET A 133 -7.41 -32.38 5.26
CA MET A 133 -7.54 -31.08 5.93
C MET A 133 -6.53 -30.92 7.06
N ASN A 134 -6.22 -31.98 7.82
CA ASN A 134 -5.19 -31.93 8.85
C ASN A 134 -3.80 -31.68 8.27
N MET A 135 -3.44 -32.35 7.16
CA MET A 135 -2.17 -32.10 6.47
C MET A 135 -2.09 -30.68 5.91
N LEU A 136 -3.17 -30.18 5.29
CA LEU A 136 -3.19 -28.81 4.78
C LEU A 136 -3.06 -27.78 5.91
N HIS A 137 -3.69 -28.02 7.05
CA HIS A 137 -3.60 -27.15 8.20
C HIS A 137 -2.17 -27.08 8.74
N GLU A 138 -1.49 -28.22 8.86
CA GLU A 138 -0.09 -28.25 9.30
C GLU A 138 0.84 -27.58 8.29
N LEU A 139 0.64 -27.85 7.00
CA LEU A 139 1.37 -27.18 5.92
C LEU A 139 1.17 -25.66 5.97
N TYR A 140 -0.08 -25.21 6.11
CA TYR A 140 -0.41 -23.79 6.21
C TYR A 140 0.27 -23.14 7.41
N ASN A 141 0.22 -23.77 8.59
CA ASN A 141 0.84 -23.24 9.79
C ASN A 141 2.36 -23.07 9.61
N TYR A 142 3.04 -24.10 9.11
CA TYR A 142 4.47 -24.06 8.84
C TYR A 142 4.84 -22.93 7.85
N LEU A 143 4.15 -22.84 6.71
CA LEU A 143 4.40 -21.81 5.70
C LEU A 143 4.12 -20.41 6.25
N SER A 144 3.05 -20.25 7.04
CA SER A 144 2.65 -18.96 7.60
C SER A 144 3.66 -18.42 8.62
N ILE A 145 4.26 -19.29 9.44
CA ILE A 145 5.29 -18.94 10.41
C ILE A 145 6.57 -18.53 9.67
N GLN A 146 6.98 -19.29 8.67
CA GLN A 146 8.19 -19.00 7.91
C GLN A 146 8.09 -17.68 7.13
N ALA A 147 6.94 -17.41 6.50
CA ALA A 147 6.68 -16.12 5.87
C ALA A 147 6.67 -14.97 6.89
N GLY A 148 6.11 -15.20 8.09
CA GLY A 148 6.15 -14.25 9.20
C GLY A 148 7.59 -13.93 9.65
N ASN A 149 8.42 -14.95 9.81
CA ASN A 149 9.83 -14.80 10.19
C ASN A 149 10.62 -14.00 9.14
N PHE A 150 10.36 -14.24 7.85
CA PHE A 150 10.97 -13.48 6.75
C PHE A 150 10.63 -11.99 6.84
N GLU A 151 9.34 -11.64 7.02
CA GLU A 151 8.91 -10.23 7.14
C GLU A 151 9.45 -9.54 8.41
N CYS A 152 9.81 -10.32 9.43
CA CYS A 152 10.28 -9.83 10.73
C CYS A 152 11.79 -9.62 10.84
N GLY A 153 12.53 -9.78 9.74
CA GLY A 153 13.99 -9.58 9.71
C GLY A 153 14.80 -10.84 9.40
N ASN A 154 14.15 -11.90 8.94
CA ASN A 154 14.77 -13.10 8.38
C ASN A 154 15.81 -13.79 9.29
N PRO A 155 15.41 -14.31 10.46
CA PRO A 155 16.31 -14.97 11.40
C PRO A 155 16.99 -16.23 10.80
N GLU A 156 16.35 -16.87 9.82
CA GLU A 156 16.82 -18.11 9.20
C GLU A 156 17.52 -17.89 7.84
N ASN A 157 17.81 -16.63 7.45
CA ASN A 157 18.47 -16.28 6.18
C ASN A 157 17.81 -16.90 4.93
N LEU A 158 16.48 -17.02 4.91
CA LEU A 158 15.75 -17.44 3.72
C LEU A 158 16.04 -16.45 2.59
N LYS A 159 16.41 -16.97 1.41
CA LYS A 159 16.70 -16.14 0.22
C LYS A 159 15.43 -15.50 -0.36
N SER A 160 14.27 -16.09 -0.10
CA SER A 160 12.98 -15.64 -0.61
C SER A 160 11.84 -16.13 0.29
N LYS A 161 10.68 -15.47 0.17
CA LYS A 161 9.41 -15.88 0.81
C LYS A 161 8.91 -17.27 0.34
N CYS A 162 9.44 -17.79 -0.77
CA CYS A 162 9.12 -19.08 -1.34
C CYS A 162 9.90 -20.22 -0.66
N ILE A 163 9.18 -21.27 -0.24
CA ILE A 163 9.73 -22.49 0.36
C ILE A 163 9.66 -23.63 -0.65
N TRP A 164 10.72 -24.44 -0.76
CA TRP A 164 10.78 -25.55 -1.71
C TRP A 164 9.80 -26.67 -1.32
N VAL A 165 9.14 -27.28 -2.31
CA VAL A 165 8.16 -28.36 -2.06
C VAL A 165 8.78 -29.54 -1.31
N GLY A 166 10.06 -29.85 -1.58
CA GLY A 166 10.79 -30.92 -0.86
C GLY A 166 10.88 -30.66 0.65
N GLU A 167 11.30 -29.45 1.02
CA GLU A 167 11.46 -29.05 2.43
C GLU A 167 10.13 -29.02 3.17
N ALA A 168 9.08 -28.46 2.53
CA ALA A 168 7.73 -28.45 3.09
C ALA A 168 7.15 -29.86 3.24
N ARG A 169 7.41 -30.75 2.27
CA ARG A 169 6.98 -32.15 2.30
C ARG A 169 7.62 -32.88 3.49
N ASP A 170 8.92 -32.75 3.66
CA ASP A 170 9.65 -33.44 4.72
C ASP A 170 9.17 -32.99 6.11
N HIS A 171 8.89 -31.70 6.29
CA HIS A 171 8.34 -31.17 7.53
C HIS A 171 6.95 -31.74 7.85
N VAL A 172 6.02 -31.67 6.91
CA VAL A 172 4.64 -32.15 7.11
C VAL A 172 4.59 -33.67 7.29
N MET A 173 5.45 -34.41 6.60
CA MET A 173 5.56 -35.87 6.74
C MET A 173 6.08 -36.27 8.12
N ASN A 174 7.07 -35.54 8.66
CA ASN A 174 7.59 -35.79 10.01
C ASN A 174 6.53 -35.55 11.10
N VAL A 175 5.72 -34.48 10.96
CA VAL A 175 4.70 -34.15 11.95
C VAL A 175 3.47 -35.06 11.85
N THR A 176 3.01 -35.37 10.64
CA THR A 176 1.76 -36.09 10.40
C THR A 176 1.95 -37.61 10.25
N ALA A 177 3.20 -38.10 10.27
CA ALA A 177 3.58 -39.51 10.04
C ALA A 177 2.85 -40.13 8.84
N SER A 178 2.66 -39.34 7.77
CA SER A 178 1.80 -39.68 6.62
C SER A 178 2.61 -40.04 5.38
N SER A 179 1.99 -40.78 4.45
CA SER A 179 2.65 -41.23 3.22
C SER A 179 2.76 -40.10 2.18
N PRO A 180 3.79 -40.12 1.32
CA PRO A 180 4.00 -39.08 0.29
C PRO A 180 2.83 -38.97 -0.69
N GLN A 181 2.16 -40.09 -0.97
CA GLN A 181 0.98 -40.17 -1.84
C GLN A 181 -0.20 -39.33 -1.30
N LYS A 182 -0.33 -39.22 0.02
CA LYS A 182 -1.38 -38.40 0.65
C LYS A 182 -1.09 -36.92 0.54
N PHE A 183 0.20 -36.54 0.57
CA PHE A 183 0.64 -35.17 0.35
C PHE A 183 0.40 -34.72 -1.09
N GLU A 184 0.71 -35.57 -2.08
CA GLU A 184 0.41 -35.28 -3.48
C GLU A 184 -1.10 -35.17 -3.73
N ALA A 185 -1.90 -36.07 -3.15
CA ALA A 185 -3.37 -35.97 -3.21
C ALA A 185 -3.91 -34.69 -2.53
N ALA A 186 -3.24 -34.19 -1.50
CA ALA A 186 -3.57 -32.92 -0.87
C ALA A 186 -3.24 -31.73 -1.79
N LEU A 187 -2.11 -31.75 -2.49
CA LEU A 187 -1.75 -30.71 -3.48
C LEU A 187 -2.71 -30.74 -4.68
N GLU A 188 -3.06 -31.92 -5.20
CA GLU A 188 -4.08 -32.07 -6.26
C GLU A 188 -5.44 -31.51 -5.81
N TRP A 189 -5.79 -31.72 -4.54
CA TRP A 189 -7.03 -31.18 -3.98
C TRP A 189 -7.00 -29.65 -3.93
N ILE A 190 -5.87 -29.03 -3.61
CA ILE A 190 -5.71 -27.57 -3.64
C ILE A 190 -5.87 -27.06 -5.08
N LEU A 191 -5.19 -27.67 -6.07
CA LEU A 191 -5.29 -27.28 -7.48
C LEU A 191 -6.73 -27.37 -8.01
N LYS A 192 -7.48 -28.39 -7.57
CA LYS A 192 -8.88 -28.58 -7.95
C LYS A 192 -9.84 -27.67 -7.18
N SER A 193 -9.44 -27.19 -6.00
CA SER A 193 -10.29 -26.41 -5.11
C SER A 193 -10.15 -24.92 -5.42
N SER A 194 -11.19 -24.32 -5.99
CA SER A 194 -11.32 -22.87 -6.25
C SER A 194 -11.34 -21.97 -4.99
N ARG A 195 -11.00 -22.49 -3.80
CA ARG A 195 -11.03 -21.73 -2.55
C ARG A 195 -9.61 -21.31 -2.17
N ASP A 196 -9.47 -20.06 -1.75
CA ASP A 196 -8.22 -19.53 -1.20
C ASP A 196 -7.92 -20.22 0.15
N LEU A 197 -7.10 -21.27 0.09
CA LEU A 197 -6.62 -21.99 1.27
C LEU A 197 -5.44 -21.26 1.94
N GLY A 198 -5.07 -20.08 1.43
CA GLY A 198 -3.94 -19.30 1.92
C GLY A 198 -2.57 -19.90 1.56
N ILE A 199 -2.53 -20.92 0.70
CA ILE A 199 -1.32 -21.56 0.18
C ILE A 199 -1.27 -21.33 -1.33
N TRP A 200 -0.24 -20.62 -1.79
CA TRP A 200 0.05 -20.39 -3.20
C TRP A 200 1.04 -21.44 -3.71
N LEU A 201 0.67 -22.13 -4.78
CA LEU A 201 1.57 -23.01 -5.51
C LEU A 201 2.19 -22.22 -6.66
N LYS A 202 3.51 -22.06 -6.62
CA LYS A 202 4.27 -21.35 -7.65
C LYS A 202 5.03 -22.35 -8.51
N GLY A 203 4.87 -22.19 -9.82
CA GLY A 203 5.55 -22.99 -10.83
C GLY A 203 6.97 -22.52 -11.08
N ARG A 204 7.62 -23.14 -12.08
CA ARG A 204 8.93 -22.69 -12.60
C ARG A 204 8.83 -21.28 -13.21
N ASP A 205 7.68 -20.96 -13.78
CA ASP A 205 7.35 -19.64 -14.31
C ASP A 205 6.26 -18.97 -13.46
N PRO A 206 6.48 -17.75 -12.96
CA PRO A 206 5.54 -17.07 -12.05
C PRO A 206 4.30 -16.48 -12.75
N TYR A 207 4.21 -16.57 -14.08
CA TYR A 207 3.13 -15.97 -14.87
C TYR A 207 2.10 -17.00 -15.36
N GLU A 208 2.41 -18.29 -15.30
CA GLU A 208 1.50 -19.36 -15.72
C GLU A 208 0.89 -20.08 -14.50
N PRO A 209 -0.43 -20.33 -14.49
CA PRO A 209 -1.07 -21.08 -13.42
C PRO A 209 -0.65 -22.54 -13.49
N VAL A 210 -0.21 -23.09 -12.37
CA VAL A 210 0.21 -24.48 -12.27
C VAL A 210 -0.98 -25.41 -12.47
N THR A 211 -0.89 -26.32 -13.45
CA THR A 211 -1.98 -27.26 -13.76
C THR A 211 -1.71 -28.69 -13.27
N THR A 212 -0.45 -29.02 -13.01
CA THR A 212 -0.01 -30.33 -12.53
C THR A 212 0.86 -30.23 -11.27
N VAL A 213 0.86 -31.26 -10.42
CA VAL A 213 1.63 -31.26 -9.15
C VAL A 213 3.15 -31.24 -9.40
N GLU A 214 3.59 -31.74 -10.55
CA GLU A 214 5.00 -31.86 -10.94
C GLU A 214 5.63 -30.52 -11.33
N GLU A 215 4.81 -29.55 -11.75
CA GLU A 215 5.22 -28.18 -12.06
C GLU A 215 5.40 -27.32 -10.81
N VAL A 216 4.92 -27.74 -9.64
CA VAL A 216 5.02 -26.97 -8.39
C VAL A 216 6.47 -26.99 -7.91
N VAL A 217 7.11 -25.82 -7.93
CA VAL A 217 8.50 -25.65 -7.49
C VAL A 217 8.56 -25.13 -6.05
N CYS A 218 7.67 -24.19 -5.72
CA CYS A 218 7.65 -23.59 -4.40
C CYS A 218 6.24 -23.31 -3.87
N LEU A 219 6.14 -23.28 -2.55
CA LEU A 219 4.93 -23.01 -1.78
C LEU A 219 5.10 -21.69 -1.05
N GLU A 220 4.06 -20.87 -1.06
CA GLU A 220 4.09 -19.56 -0.42
C GLU A 220 2.80 -19.33 0.38
N SER A 221 2.89 -18.83 1.61
CA SER A 221 1.69 -18.48 2.37
C SER A 221 1.17 -17.10 1.98
N ALA A 222 -0.14 -16.98 1.75
CA ALA A 222 -0.81 -15.70 1.54
C ALA A 222 -0.80 -14.83 2.81
N HIS A 223 -0.94 -15.48 3.98
CA HIS A 223 -1.09 -14.81 5.27
C HIS A 223 0.09 -15.15 6.19
N PRO A 224 1.06 -14.24 6.36
CA PRO A 224 2.18 -14.43 7.28
C PRO A 224 1.72 -14.28 8.73
N GLN A 225 2.00 -15.29 9.57
CA GLN A 225 1.79 -15.19 11.01
C GLN A 225 3.03 -14.60 11.68
N MET A 226 2.95 -13.30 11.98
CA MET A 226 4.01 -12.60 12.69
C MET A 226 3.97 -12.91 14.20
N GLY A 227 5.10 -13.35 14.76
CA GLY A 227 5.27 -13.53 16.20
C GLY A 227 5.09 -12.22 17.00
N LEU A 228 4.79 -12.35 18.29
CA LEU A 228 4.49 -11.21 19.17
C LEU A 228 5.63 -10.18 19.21
N GLY A 229 6.88 -10.62 19.35
CA GLY A 229 8.04 -9.72 19.43
C GLY A 229 8.23 -8.83 18.19
N CYS A 230 7.95 -9.36 17.00
CA CYS A 230 8.02 -8.60 15.76
C CYS A 230 6.89 -7.56 15.65
N ARG A 231 5.68 -7.94 16.06
CA ARG A 231 4.54 -7.00 16.12
C ARG A 231 4.83 -5.86 17.09
N PHE A 232 5.36 -6.16 18.28
CA PHE A 232 5.76 -5.14 19.26
C PHE A 232 6.89 -4.25 18.74
N ARG A 233 7.94 -4.82 18.14
CA ARG A 233 9.04 -4.05 17.56
C ARG A 233 8.54 -3.07 16.49
N ARG A 234 7.70 -3.53 15.57
CA ARG A 234 7.15 -2.69 14.50
C ARG A 234 6.20 -1.61 15.04
N ALA A 235 5.35 -1.97 15.99
CA ALA A 235 4.47 -1.02 16.66
C ALA A 235 5.27 0.04 17.43
N MET A 236 6.31 -0.37 18.16
CA MET A 236 7.19 0.53 18.92
C MET A 236 7.96 1.47 18.00
N ILE A 237 8.56 0.97 16.92
CA ILE A 237 9.24 1.82 15.92
C ILE A 237 8.28 2.83 15.32
N THR A 238 7.06 2.39 14.94
CA THR A 238 6.06 3.29 14.35
C THR A 238 5.63 4.37 15.35
N ALA A 239 5.39 4.00 16.61
CA ALA A 239 5.04 4.93 17.67
C ALA A 239 6.15 5.97 17.91
N ILE A 240 7.41 5.53 17.96
CA ILE A 240 8.58 6.39 18.15
C ILE A 240 8.74 7.35 16.96
N MET A 241 8.63 6.86 15.72
CA MET A 241 8.75 7.71 14.52
C MET A 241 7.64 8.77 14.47
N ASN A 242 6.40 8.39 14.79
CA ASN A 242 5.29 9.34 14.86
C ASN A 242 5.50 10.40 15.95
N LEU A 243 6.05 10.01 17.10
CA LEU A 243 6.39 10.93 18.18
C LEU A 243 7.48 11.94 17.74
N PHE A 244 8.52 11.46 17.07
CA PHE A 244 9.55 12.33 16.51
C PHE A 244 8.99 13.31 15.48
N LEU A 245 8.14 12.84 14.55
CA LEU A 245 7.50 13.69 13.55
C LEU A 245 6.65 14.80 14.19
N PHE A 246 5.91 14.47 15.25
CA PHE A 246 5.13 15.46 16.01
C PHE A 246 6.01 16.54 16.64
N PHE A 247 7.09 16.16 17.33
CA PHE A 247 8.01 17.13 17.94
C PHE A 247 8.74 17.99 16.90
N TRP A 248 9.16 17.43 15.78
CA TRP A 248 9.73 18.20 14.67
C TRP A 248 8.73 19.22 14.11
N GLY A 249 7.45 18.84 14.02
CA GLY A 249 6.37 19.77 13.67
C GLY A 249 6.23 20.94 14.64
N LEU A 250 6.31 20.68 15.95
CA LEU A 250 6.24 21.74 16.96
C LEU A 250 7.46 22.69 16.92
N ILE A 251 8.67 22.14 16.78
CA ILE A 251 9.91 22.93 16.70
C ILE A 251 9.90 23.83 15.46
N THR A 252 9.51 23.30 14.31
CA THR A 252 9.42 24.06 13.06
C THR A 252 8.35 25.16 13.16
N LEU A 253 7.17 24.84 13.68
CA LEU A 253 6.12 25.83 13.93
C LEU A 253 6.59 26.95 14.86
N TRP A 254 7.25 26.60 15.96
CA TRP A 254 7.77 27.57 16.91
C TRP A 254 8.87 28.46 16.31
N GLY A 255 9.77 27.87 15.51
CA GLY A 255 10.77 28.60 14.75
C GLY A 255 10.15 29.59 13.76
N ILE A 256 9.09 29.19 13.05
CA ILE A 256 8.33 30.07 12.15
C ILE A 256 7.68 31.23 12.92
N LEU A 257 7.06 30.98 14.07
CA LEU A 257 6.44 32.04 14.88
C LEU A 257 7.48 33.06 15.38
N ILE A 258 8.65 32.60 15.83
CA ILE A 258 9.75 33.49 16.22
C ILE A 258 10.24 34.29 15.01
N PHE A 259 10.40 33.65 13.86
CA PHE A 259 10.82 34.32 12.63
C PHE A 259 9.82 35.39 12.18
N LEU A 260 8.52 35.10 12.20
CA LEU A 260 7.47 36.08 11.89
C LEU A 260 7.47 37.23 12.90
N LYS A 261 7.58 36.94 14.20
CA LYS A 261 7.68 37.96 15.25
C LYS A 261 8.94 38.82 15.10
N TYR A 262 10.05 38.23 14.68
CA TYR A 262 11.29 38.95 14.38
C TYR A 262 11.11 39.84 13.15
N ARG A 263 10.54 39.32 12.06
CA ARG A 263 10.25 40.06 10.83
C ARG A 263 9.30 41.23 11.09
N TRP A 264 8.22 41.03 11.83
CA TRP A 264 7.29 42.11 12.17
C TRP A 264 7.96 43.20 13.01
N ARG A 265 8.75 42.86 14.03
CA ARG A 265 9.52 43.85 14.79
C ARG A 265 10.50 44.61 13.91
N LYS A 266 11.21 43.89 13.03
CA LYS A 266 12.16 44.50 12.09
C LYS A 266 11.49 45.50 11.14
N MET A 267 10.32 45.15 10.61
CA MET A 267 9.53 46.04 9.75
C MET A 267 9.08 47.30 10.49
N ALA A 268 8.64 47.16 11.74
CA ALA A 268 8.23 48.31 12.57
C ALA A 268 9.39 49.25 12.90
N GLU A 269 10.58 48.71 13.22
CA GLU A 269 11.80 49.50 13.43
C GLU A 269 12.22 50.28 12.16
N GLU A 270 12.13 49.63 10.98
CA GLU A 270 12.48 50.27 9.70
C GLU A 270 11.50 51.39 9.33
N GLU A 271 10.21 51.21 9.61
CA GLU A 271 9.19 52.23 9.37
C GLU A 271 9.37 53.44 10.31
N GLN A 272 9.63 53.21 11.60
CA GLN A 272 9.94 54.27 12.55
C GLN A 272 11.20 55.06 12.16
N ALA A 273 12.27 54.35 11.76
CA ALA A 273 13.50 54.98 11.30
C ALA A 273 13.31 55.80 10.02
N MET A 274 12.43 55.37 9.12
CA MET A 274 12.04 56.14 7.93
C MET A 274 11.33 57.43 8.32
N TYR A 275 10.30 57.39 9.18
CA TYR A 275 9.59 58.59 9.61
C TYR A 275 10.48 59.56 10.40
N GLU A 276 11.36 59.06 11.25
CA GLU A 276 12.34 59.89 11.96
C GLU A 276 13.29 60.59 10.97
N MET A 277 13.73 59.87 9.94
CA MET A 277 14.58 60.44 8.88
C MET A 277 13.86 61.52 8.09
N VAL A 278 12.59 61.30 7.72
CA VAL A 278 11.74 62.29 7.07
C VAL A 278 11.60 63.56 7.92
N LYS A 279 11.32 63.42 9.22
CA LYS A 279 11.24 64.57 10.15
C LYS A 279 12.56 65.37 10.21
N LYS A 280 13.70 64.68 10.25
CA LYS A 280 15.04 65.31 10.23
C LYS A 280 15.31 66.05 8.92
N ILE A 281 14.92 65.48 7.78
CA ILE A 281 15.02 66.13 6.48
C ILE A 281 14.18 67.42 6.46
N ILE A 282 12.91 67.33 6.86
CA ILE A 282 12.00 68.48 6.90
C ILE A 282 12.57 69.59 7.78
N ALA A 283 13.11 69.26 8.95
CA ALA A 283 13.71 70.23 9.85
C ALA A 283 14.90 70.98 9.22
N VAL A 284 15.83 70.26 8.58
CA VAL A 284 16.99 70.88 7.91
C VAL A 284 16.58 71.77 6.74
N VAL A 285 15.64 71.31 5.91
CA VAL A 285 15.14 72.10 4.77
C VAL A 285 14.40 73.36 5.27
N GLN A 286 13.59 73.22 6.31
CA GLN A 286 12.87 74.35 6.91
C GLN A 286 13.81 75.36 7.58
N ASP A 287 14.85 74.90 8.25
CA ASP A 287 15.85 75.77 8.91
C ASP A 287 16.65 76.57 7.88
N HIS A 288 17.10 75.91 6.81
CA HIS A 288 17.77 76.59 5.70
C HIS A 288 16.85 77.61 5.00
N TYR A 289 15.55 77.31 4.88
CA TYR A 289 14.59 78.27 4.33
C TYR A 289 14.43 79.50 5.24
N LYS A 290 14.33 79.31 6.56
CA LYS A 290 14.26 80.43 7.53
C LYS A 290 15.53 81.28 7.54
N GLU A 291 16.70 80.65 7.41
CA GLU A 291 17.97 81.36 7.34
C GLU A 291 18.09 82.16 6.04
N TRP A 292 17.63 81.59 4.92
CA TRP A 292 17.49 82.31 3.66
C TRP A 292 16.57 83.53 3.79
N GLU A 293 15.41 83.37 4.44
CA GLU A 293 14.42 84.44 4.65
C GLU A 293 15.00 85.59 5.50
N ARG A 294 15.87 85.27 6.47
CA ARG A 294 16.55 86.26 7.33
C ARG A 294 17.71 86.97 6.62
N ASN A 295 18.53 86.22 5.88
CA ASN A 295 19.78 86.73 5.30
C ASN A 295 19.62 87.25 3.86
N LEU A 296 18.43 87.11 3.25
CA LEU A 296 18.16 87.41 1.83
C LEU A 296 19.22 86.80 0.91
N GLU A 297 19.56 85.53 1.13
CA GLU A 297 20.47 84.82 0.23
C GLU A 297 19.89 84.71 -1.20
N ARG A 298 20.76 84.46 -2.18
CA ARG A 298 20.39 84.57 -3.60
C ARG A 298 19.38 83.50 -4.07
N TYR A 299 19.23 82.38 -3.36
CA TYR A 299 18.41 81.24 -3.82
C TYR A 299 17.72 80.45 -2.67
N PRO A 300 16.40 80.17 -2.75
CA PRO A 300 15.63 79.44 -1.74
C PRO A 300 15.56 77.91 -2.01
N TYR A 301 16.67 77.26 -2.35
CA TYR A 301 16.72 75.82 -2.61
C TYR A 301 17.92 75.13 -1.96
N VAL A 302 17.78 73.86 -1.59
CA VAL A 302 18.83 73.07 -0.94
C VAL A 302 19.12 71.79 -1.72
N GLY A 303 20.40 71.47 -1.96
CA GLY A 303 20.76 70.24 -2.66
C GLY A 303 20.52 68.98 -1.82
N ILE A 304 19.91 67.94 -2.41
CA ILE A 304 19.60 66.67 -1.71
C ILE A 304 20.88 66.00 -1.16
N LEU A 305 21.99 66.08 -1.89
CA LEU A 305 23.28 65.55 -1.49
C LEU A 305 23.82 66.24 -0.23
N HIS A 306 23.65 67.55 -0.12
CA HIS A 306 24.10 68.34 1.02
C HIS A 306 23.30 67.97 2.28
N VAL A 307 21.96 67.86 2.16
CA VAL A 307 21.10 67.45 3.29
C VAL A 307 21.45 66.04 3.76
N ARG A 308 21.69 65.11 2.83
CA ARG A 308 22.11 63.75 3.18
C ARG A 308 23.42 63.75 3.98
N ASP A 309 24.39 64.52 3.52
CA ASP A 309 25.73 64.53 4.11
C ASP A 309 25.76 65.31 5.44
N SER A 310 24.82 66.24 5.65
CA SER A 310 24.57 66.86 6.96
C SER A 310 23.89 65.91 7.95
N LEU A 311 22.97 65.05 7.50
CA LEU A 311 22.18 64.18 8.37
C LEU A 311 22.83 62.81 8.65
N ILE A 312 23.63 62.30 7.73
CA ILE A 312 24.18 60.93 7.78
C ILE A 312 25.72 60.99 7.77
N PRO A 313 26.36 60.68 8.92
CA PRO A 313 27.81 60.55 8.99
C PRO A 313 28.34 59.48 8.01
N PRO A 314 29.59 59.61 7.52
CA PRO A 314 30.14 58.70 6.50
C PRO A 314 30.14 57.23 6.93
N GLN A 315 30.23 56.94 8.22
CA GLN A 315 30.25 55.57 8.77
C GLN A 315 28.90 54.83 8.64
N SER A 316 27.77 55.54 8.76
CA SER A 316 26.43 54.93 8.72
C SER A 316 25.78 54.96 7.33
N ARG A 317 26.43 55.57 6.34
CA ARG A 317 25.92 55.78 4.97
C ARG A 317 25.47 54.48 4.30
N LYS A 318 26.22 53.37 4.43
CA LYS A 318 25.84 52.08 3.82
C LYS A 318 24.59 51.46 4.47
N LYS A 319 24.47 51.54 5.80
CA LYS A 319 23.35 50.97 6.56
C LYS A 319 22.06 51.76 6.35
N MET A 320 22.17 53.09 6.32
CA MET A 320 21.03 53.99 6.21
C MET A 320 20.59 54.25 4.77
N LYS A 321 21.39 53.88 3.76
CA LYS A 321 21.06 54.11 2.34
C LYS A 321 19.64 53.65 1.97
N ARG A 322 19.25 52.44 2.38
CA ARG A 322 17.91 51.90 2.08
C ARG A 322 16.78 52.72 2.71
N ILE A 323 17.00 53.23 3.93
CA ILE A 323 16.02 54.04 4.65
C ILE A 323 15.95 55.44 4.01
N TRP A 324 17.11 56.00 3.63
CA TRP A 324 17.22 57.27 2.92
C TRP A 324 16.49 57.24 1.58
N ASP A 325 16.78 56.27 0.71
CA ASP A 325 16.17 56.17 -0.62
C ASP A 325 14.64 56.06 -0.49
N ARG A 326 14.15 55.23 0.46
CA ARG A 326 12.72 55.10 0.76
C ARG A 326 12.10 56.38 1.34
N ALA A 327 12.82 57.10 2.19
CA ALA A 327 12.36 58.37 2.76
C ALA A 327 12.26 59.47 1.70
N VAL A 328 13.22 59.55 0.76
CA VAL A 328 13.19 60.49 -0.37
C VAL A 328 12.01 60.19 -1.28
N GLU A 329 11.77 58.91 -1.59
CA GLU A 329 10.61 58.48 -2.39
C GLU A 329 9.27 58.79 -1.68
N PHE A 330 9.19 58.58 -0.37
CA PHE A 330 8.03 58.95 0.45
C PHE A 330 7.80 60.47 0.45
N LEU A 331 8.86 61.27 0.59
CA LEU A 331 8.77 62.73 0.53
C LEU A 331 8.25 63.20 -0.83
N ALA A 332 8.79 62.69 -1.93
CA ALA A 332 8.41 63.07 -3.28
C ALA A 332 6.94 62.71 -3.61
N SER A 333 6.39 61.66 -3.00
CA SER A 333 5.05 61.16 -3.29
C SER A 333 3.98 61.64 -2.31
N ASN A 334 4.32 61.85 -1.03
CA ASN A 334 3.33 62.04 0.04
C ASN A 334 3.47 63.36 0.81
N GLU A 335 4.58 64.09 0.68
CA GLU A 335 4.81 65.34 1.41
C GLU A 335 4.67 66.56 0.49
N SER A 336 3.60 67.31 0.65
CA SER A 336 3.29 68.47 -0.22
C SER A 336 4.12 69.72 0.09
N ARG A 337 4.79 69.77 1.26
CA ARG A 337 5.57 70.92 1.74
C ARG A 337 6.92 71.11 1.05
N ILE A 338 7.45 70.04 0.47
CA ILE A 338 8.78 70.02 -0.14
C ILE A 338 8.64 69.52 -1.56
N GLN A 339 9.07 70.32 -2.53
CA GLN A 339 9.11 69.93 -3.93
C GLN A 339 10.52 69.51 -4.32
N THR A 340 10.64 68.37 -5.00
CA THR A 340 11.90 67.92 -5.59
C THR A 340 11.98 68.44 -7.03
N GLU A 341 12.95 69.31 -7.31
CA GLU A 341 13.18 69.91 -8.62
C GLU A 341 14.60 69.59 -9.10
N SER A 342 14.82 69.45 -10.40
CA SER A 342 16.16 69.42 -10.98
C SER A 342 16.59 70.82 -11.35
N HIS A 343 17.66 71.33 -10.75
CA HIS A 343 18.18 72.67 -11.01
C HIS A 343 19.62 72.60 -11.53
N ARG A 344 19.90 73.36 -12.59
CA ARG A 344 21.24 73.40 -13.18
C ARG A 344 22.11 74.40 -12.43
N VAL A 345 23.09 73.91 -11.67
CA VAL A 345 23.99 74.72 -10.85
C VAL A 345 25.42 74.47 -11.35
N ALA A 346 26.15 75.54 -11.68
CA ALA A 346 27.51 75.46 -12.23
C ALA A 346 27.66 74.59 -13.51
N GLY A 347 26.57 74.38 -14.25
CA GLY A 347 26.56 73.61 -15.51
C GLY A 347 26.11 72.15 -15.39
N GLU A 348 25.96 71.63 -14.17
CA GLU A 348 25.46 70.28 -13.87
C GLU A 348 24.01 70.31 -13.35
N ASP A 349 23.22 69.30 -13.72
CA ASP A 349 21.85 69.15 -13.22
C ASP A 349 21.88 68.48 -11.85
N MET A 350 21.49 69.23 -10.81
CA MET A 350 21.43 68.74 -9.43
C MET A 350 19.98 68.66 -8.95
N LEU A 351 19.64 67.58 -8.24
CA LEU A 351 18.36 67.49 -7.55
C LEU A 351 18.38 68.38 -6.30
N VAL A 352 17.41 69.28 -6.23
CA VAL A 352 17.23 70.24 -5.15
C VAL A 352 15.85 70.10 -4.52
N TRP A 353 15.77 70.44 -3.24
CA TRP A 353 14.53 70.58 -2.49
C TRP A 353 14.17 72.05 -2.33
N ARG A 354 12.91 72.35 -2.61
CA ARG A 354 12.32 73.67 -2.46
C ARG A 354 11.16 73.60 -1.47
N TRP A 355 11.12 74.55 -0.54
CA TRP A 355 9.98 74.71 0.37
C TRP A 355 8.85 75.43 -0.35
N THR A 356 7.66 74.83 -0.39
CA THR A 356 6.51 75.36 -1.16
C THR A 356 5.53 76.16 -0.32
N GLN A 357 5.48 75.95 1.01
CA GLN A 357 4.52 76.62 1.88
C GLN A 357 5.06 77.95 2.44
N PRO A 358 4.44 79.09 2.14
CA PRO A 358 4.83 80.35 2.74
C PRO A 358 4.48 80.39 4.24
N SER A 359 5.37 80.97 5.05
CA SER A 359 5.22 81.14 6.51
C SER A 359 3.97 81.94 6.90
N TYR A 360 3.51 82.87 6.07
CA TYR A 360 2.38 83.78 6.35
C TYR A 360 0.98 83.17 6.19
N LEU A 361 0.84 81.98 5.61
CA LEU A 361 -0.47 81.31 5.46
C LEU A 361 -0.84 80.42 6.66
N SER A 362 0.08 80.19 7.60
CA SER A 362 -0.17 79.34 8.78
C SER A 362 -0.80 80.07 9.97
N ASP A 363 -0.82 81.42 9.97
CA ASP A 363 -1.35 82.24 11.08
C ASP A 363 -2.83 82.63 10.92
N SER A 364 -3.48 82.29 9.80
CA SER A 364 -4.86 82.70 9.50
C SER A 364 -5.95 81.69 9.89
N GLU A 365 -5.61 80.59 10.55
CA GLU A 365 -6.58 79.63 11.11
C GLU A 365 -6.33 79.47 12.62
N HIS A 366 -6.77 80.43 13.42
CA HIS A 366 -7.05 80.27 14.86
C HIS A 366 -8.46 80.79 15.14
#